data_AF-A0A7S3V3K7-F1
#
_entry.id   AF-A0A7S3V3K7-F1
#
_cell.length_a   1.000
_cell.length_b   1.000
_cell.length_c   1.000
_cell.angle_alpha   90.00
_cell.angle_beta   90.00
_cell.angle_gamma   90.00
#
_symmetry.space_group_name_H-M   'P 1'
#
loop_
_entity.id
_entity.type
_entity.pdbx_description
1 polymer ?
#
loop_
_entity_poly.entity_id
_entity_poly.type
_entity_poly.pdbx_seq_one_letter_code
_entity_poly.pdbx_strand_id
1 'polypeptide(L)'
;DPDRIIEAGDVDICCFDKTGTLTENHMRVRGIVCDPKSVDSPVPTAQVNFISARILAVCHSLRRLNGKLLGPDWEVSTFKELQEQGWKLEDTDVVVVPENYDGSKLIKVRDFPFKSKYRRMSVVVQVKDRYMVFVKGKPSTLQSMYTHNEEQTER
;
A
#
# COMPACT_ATOMS: atom_id res chain seq x y z
N ASP A 1 -38.97 6.65 -22.89
CA ASP A 1 -39.85 5.54 -23.29
C ASP A 1 -40.92 5.41 -22.22
N PRO A 2 -42.15 5.90 -22.45
CA PRO A 2 -43.21 5.98 -21.43
C PRO A 2 -43.58 4.62 -20.83
N ASP A 3 -43.51 3.54 -21.62
CA ASP A 3 -43.89 2.20 -21.18
C ASP A 3 -42.91 1.64 -20.13
N ARG A 4 -41.62 1.99 -20.25
CA ARG A 4 -40.58 1.60 -19.27
C ARG A 4 -40.76 2.23 -17.89
N ILE A 5 -41.52 3.32 -17.77
CA ILE A 5 -41.79 3.95 -16.47
C ILE A 5 -42.74 3.08 -15.65
N ILE A 6 -43.73 2.47 -16.30
CA ILE A 6 -44.69 1.59 -15.64
C ILE A 6 -44.01 0.28 -15.26
N GLU A 7 -43.18 -0.28 -16.16
CA GLU A 7 -42.38 -1.49 -15.88
C GLU A 7 -41.40 -1.29 -14.71
N ALA A 8 -40.78 -0.11 -14.59
CA ALA A 8 -39.89 0.21 -13.47
C ALA A 8 -40.63 0.35 -12.11
N GLY A 9 -41.96 0.40 -12.11
CA GLY A 9 -42.77 0.41 -10.89
C GLY A 9 -43.12 -0.97 -10.34
N ASP A 10 -42.91 -2.03 -11.12
CA ASP A 10 -43.33 -3.41 -10.83
C ASP A 10 -42.13 -4.38 -10.72
N VAL A 11 -40.99 -3.87 -10.23
CA VAL A 11 -39.74 -4.65 -10.13
C VAL A 11 -39.59 -5.26 -8.74
N ASP A 12 -39.43 -6.59 -8.68
CA ASP A 12 -39.15 -7.31 -7.43
C ASP A 12 -37.64 -7.41 -7.11
N ILE A 13 -36.78 -7.27 -8.11
CA ILE A 13 -35.33 -7.50 -8.00
C ILE A 13 -34.55 -6.37 -8.66
N CYS A 14 -33.66 -5.74 -7.90
CA CYS A 14 -32.73 -4.72 -8.37
C CYS A 14 -31.29 -5.25 -8.33
N CYS A 15 -30.66 -5.35 -9.50
CA CYS A 15 -29.25 -5.72 -9.62
C CYS A 15 -28.38 -4.46 -9.63
N PHE A 16 -27.42 -4.39 -8.70
CA PHE A 16 -26.45 -3.30 -8.66
C PHE A 16 -25.08 -3.81 -9.11
N ASP A 17 -24.44 -3.05 -10.00
CA ASP A 17 -23.00 -3.22 -10.22
C ASP A 17 -22.22 -2.60 -9.05
N LYS A 18 -21.03 -3.13 -8.75
CA LYS A 18 -20.24 -2.63 -7.63
C LYS A 18 -19.42 -1.39 -8.01
N THR A 19 -18.58 -1.51 -9.04
CA THR A 19 -17.51 -0.56 -9.33
C THR A 19 -18.02 0.55 -10.24
N GLY A 20 -18.10 1.78 -9.76
CA GLY A 20 -18.69 2.92 -10.48
C GLY A 20 -20.17 3.14 -10.18
N THR A 21 -20.80 2.29 -9.36
CA THR A 21 -22.18 2.48 -8.85
C THR A 21 -22.21 2.48 -7.32
N LEU A 22 -21.83 1.37 -6.67
CA LEU A 22 -21.76 1.29 -5.20
C LEU A 22 -20.47 1.87 -4.63
N THR A 23 -19.36 1.79 -5.38
CA THR A 23 -18.07 2.34 -4.98
C THR A 23 -17.48 3.22 -6.08
N GLU A 24 -16.73 4.25 -5.69
CA GLU A 24 -15.97 5.06 -6.62
C GLU A 24 -14.77 4.27 -7.20
N ASN A 25 -14.27 4.67 -8.37
CA ASN A 25 -13.12 4.05 -9.02
C ASN A 25 -11.76 4.48 -8.41
N HIS A 26 -11.75 4.94 -7.16
CA HIS A 26 -10.53 5.35 -6.49
C HIS A 26 -10.47 4.79 -5.07
N MET A 27 -9.26 4.42 -4.66
CA MET A 27 -9.00 3.94 -3.31
C MET A 27 -8.49 5.09 -2.44
N ARG A 28 -8.83 5.08 -1.16
CA ARG A 28 -8.21 5.95 -0.15
C ARG A 28 -7.63 5.10 0.96
N VAL A 29 -6.54 5.56 1.55
CA VAL A 29 -5.95 4.89 2.71
C VAL A 29 -6.67 5.38 3.95
N ARG A 30 -7.31 4.46 4.67
CA ARG A 30 -7.93 4.78 5.97
C ARG A 30 -6.87 4.95 7.07
N GLY A 31 -5.79 4.20 6.98
CA GLY A 31 -4.67 4.20 7.92
C GLY A 31 -3.98 2.84 7.95
N ILE A 32 -3.09 2.66 8.92
CA ILE A 32 -2.24 1.48 9.07
C ILE A 32 -2.55 0.81 10.39
N VAL A 33 -2.64 -0.51 10.36
CA VAL A 33 -2.82 -1.35 11.56
C VAL A 33 -1.48 -1.97 11.90
N CYS A 34 -0.91 -1.57 13.03
CA CYS A 34 0.37 -2.09 13.52
C CYS A 34 0.18 -3.30 14.45
N ASP A 35 -0.95 -3.39 15.14
CA ASP A 35 -1.33 -4.52 16.00
C ASP A 35 -2.58 -5.21 15.42
N PRO A 36 -2.54 -6.51 15.11
CA PRO A 36 -3.72 -7.27 14.69
C PRO A 36 -4.92 -7.18 15.66
N LYS A 37 -4.70 -6.83 16.94
CA LYS A 37 -5.77 -6.61 17.91
C LYS A 37 -6.48 -5.25 17.74
N SER A 38 -5.91 -4.32 16.99
CA SER A 38 -6.42 -2.94 16.81
C SER A 38 -6.93 -2.66 15.40
N VAL A 39 -7.44 -3.67 14.68
CA VAL A 39 -7.88 -3.55 13.28
C VAL A 39 -8.92 -2.45 13.06
N ASP A 40 -9.81 -2.23 14.03
CA ASP A 40 -10.85 -1.19 13.94
C ASP A 40 -10.34 0.23 14.20
N SER A 41 -9.11 0.36 14.71
CA SER A 41 -8.47 1.63 15.08
C SER A 41 -7.16 1.82 14.33
N PRO A 42 -7.19 2.00 12.99
CA PRO A 42 -5.99 2.24 12.21
C PRO A 42 -5.37 3.60 12.57
N VAL A 43 -4.04 3.67 12.59
CA VAL A 43 -3.31 4.92 12.82
C VAL A 43 -3.03 5.63 11.49
N PRO A 44 -2.93 6.97 11.47
CA PRO A 44 -2.48 7.71 10.29
C PRO A 44 -1.10 7.24 9.81
N THR A 45 -0.85 7.31 8.50
CA THR A 45 0.46 6.96 7.92
C THR A 45 1.61 7.76 8.53
N ALA A 46 1.36 8.99 9.00
CA ALA A 46 2.34 9.83 9.67
C ALA A 46 2.78 9.33 11.07
N GLN A 47 2.03 8.40 11.67
CA GLN A 47 2.33 7.87 13.01
C GLN A 47 3.01 6.50 12.96
N VAL A 48 3.26 5.94 11.77
CA VAL A 48 3.96 4.65 11.67
C VAL A 48 5.45 4.80 11.88
N ASN A 49 6.07 3.75 12.40
CA ASN A 49 7.50 3.75 12.59
C ASN A 49 8.26 3.90 11.26
N PHE A 50 9.48 4.40 11.34
CA PHE A 50 10.28 4.73 10.18
C PHE A 50 10.57 3.55 9.24
N ILE A 51 10.74 2.35 9.78
CA ILE A 51 10.99 1.13 8.99
C ILE A 51 9.74 0.77 8.18
N SER A 52 8.56 0.83 8.79
CA SER A 52 7.28 0.60 8.12
C SER A 52 7.05 1.63 7.00
N ALA A 53 7.35 2.91 7.25
CA ALA A 53 7.26 3.95 6.23
C ALA A 53 8.19 3.64 5.03
N ARG A 54 9.42 3.17 5.27
CA ARG A 54 10.34 2.72 4.20
C ARG A 54 9.77 1.56 3.40
N ILE A 55 9.14 0.57 4.04
CA ILE A 55 8.52 -0.57 3.33
C ILE A 55 7.43 -0.06 2.37
N LEU A 56 6.55 0.82 2.84
CA LEU A 56 5.48 1.41 2.00
C LEU A 56 6.04 2.24 0.85
N ALA A 57 7.15 2.93 1.11
CA ALA A 57 7.77 3.81 0.14
C ALA A 57 8.51 3.08 -0.99
N VAL A 58 9.03 1.86 -0.78
CA VAL A 58 9.88 1.18 -1.78
C VAL A 58 9.36 -0.16 -2.25
N CYS A 59 8.58 -0.87 -1.42
CA CYS A 59 8.08 -2.20 -1.74
C CYS A 59 6.79 -2.08 -2.56
N HIS A 60 6.86 -1.49 -3.75
CA HIS A 60 5.71 -1.30 -4.64
C HIS A 60 6.11 -1.42 -6.12
N SER A 61 5.13 -1.52 -6.99
CA SER A 61 5.32 -1.59 -8.45
C SER A 61 5.15 -0.26 -9.18
N LEU A 62 4.98 0.84 -8.42
CA LEU A 62 4.80 2.17 -9.00
C LEU A 62 5.96 2.58 -9.91
N ARG A 63 5.62 3.27 -10.98
CA ARG A 63 6.55 3.99 -11.85
C ARG A 63 6.24 5.47 -11.86
N ARG A 64 7.26 6.30 -12.10
CA ARG A 64 7.08 7.73 -12.33
C ARG A 64 7.27 8.05 -13.81
N LEU A 65 6.26 8.65 -14.43
CA LEU A 65 6.32 9.10 -15.82
C LEU A 65 5.76 10.52 -15.91
N ASN A 66 6.56 11.45 -16.45
CA ASN A 66 6.17 12.86 -16.60
C ASN A 66 5.63 13.48 -15.30
N GLY A 67 6.28 13.18 -14.17
CA GLY A 67 5.87 13.67 -12.85
C GLY A 67 4.68 12.93 -12.22
N LYS A 68 3.98 12.05 -12.95
CA LYS A 68 2.82 11.29 -12.47
C LYS A 68 3.22 9.89 -11.98
N LEU A 69 2.59 9.45 -10.89
CA LEU A 69 2.67 8.07 -10.41
C LEU A 69 1.73 7.16 -11.22
N LEU A 70 2.28 6.05 -11.71
CA LEU A 70 1.57 5.03 -12.46
C LEU A 70 1.68 3.69 -11.73
N GLY A 71 0.56 3.01 -11.56
CA GLY A 71 0.48 1.70 -10.92
C GLY A 71 -0.94 1.43 -10.42
N PRO A 72 -1.14 0.35 -9.64
CA PRO A 72 -2.44 0.06 -9.04
C PRO A 72 -2.92 1.20 -8.13
N ASP A 73 -4.21 1.53 -8.17
CA ASP A 73 -4.76 2.68 -7.44
C ASP A 73 -4.46 2.67 -5.94
N TRP A 74 -4.50 1.49 -5.31
CA TRP A 74 -4.19 1.36 -3.88
C TRP A 74 -2.70 1.63 -3.56
N GLU A 75 -1.76 1.30 -4.47
CA GLU A 75 -0.35 1.66 -4.30
C GLU A 75 -0.16 3.16 -4.49
N VAL A 76 -0.81 3.74 -5.51
CA VAL A 76 -0.75 5.18 -5.78
C VAL A 76 -1.29 5.97 -4.59
N SER A 77 -2.45 5.57 -4.06
CA SER A 77 -3.05 6.23 -2.89
C SER A 77 -2.16 6.09 -1.65
N THR A 78 -1.56 4.92 -1.42
CA THR A 78 -0.62 4.73 -0.31
C THR A 78 0.60 5.63 -0.43
N PHE A 79 1.19 5.74 -1.61
CA PHE A 79 2.36 6.59 -1.80
C PHE A 79 2.01 8.09 -1.70
N LYS A 80 0.81 8.51 -2.14
CA LYS A 80 0.34 9.88 -1.97
C LYS A 80 0.28 10.31 -0.50
N GLU A 81 -0.20 9.44 0.40
CA GLU A 81 -0.16 9.70 1.86
C GLU A 81 1.27 9.93 2.38
N LEU A 82 2.28 9.27 1.79
CA LEU A 82 3.69 9.51 2.10
C LEU A 82 4.18 10.83 1.49
N GLN A 83 3.71 11.20 0.29
CA GLN A 83 4.06 12.47 -0.34
C GLN A 83 3.59 13.68 0.47
N GLU A 84 2.43 13.59 1.11
CA GLU A 84 1.93 14.62 2.04
C GLU A 84 2.86 14.82 3.25
N GLN A 85 3.62 13.79 3.61
CA GLN A 85 4.64 13.84 4.67
C GLN A 85 6.04 14.20 4.14
N GLY A 86 6.18 14.51 2.84
CA GLY A 86 7.42 14.95 2.21
C GLY A 86 8.25 13.86 1.53
N TRP A 87 7.79 12.61 1.50
CA TRP A 87 8.48 11.54 0.75
C TRP A 87 8.35 11.78 -0.76
N LYS A 88 9.41 11.48 -1.52
CA LYS A 88 9.41 11.73 -2.97
C LYS A 88 9.94 10.54 -3.74
N LEU A 89 9.17 10.01 -4.68
CA LEU A 89 9.69 9.10 -5.70
C LEU A 89 10.37 9.97 -6.76
N GLU A 90 11.68 10.21 -6.67
CA GLU A 90 12.41 11.02 -7.65
C GLU A 90 12.38 10.38 -9.03
N ASP A 91 12.70 9.09 -9.06
CA ASP A 91 12.64 8.21 -10.23
C ASP A 91 12.00 6.88 -9.81
N THR A 92 11.65 6.00 -10.75
CA THR A 92 11.06 4.67 -10.51
C THR A 92 11.83 3.86 -9.45
N ASP A 93 13.15 4.05 -9.38
CA ASP A 93 14.03 3.32 -8.47
C ASP A 93 14.62 4.15 -7.33
N VAL A 94 14.29 5.45 -7.22
CA VAL A 94 14.89 6.33 -6.20
C VAL A 94 13.81 7.04 -5.39
N VAL A 95 13.78 6.74 -4.09
CA VAL A 95 12.92 7.44 -3.13
C VAL A 95 13.78 8.31 -2.22
N VAL A 96 13.39 9.57 -2.08
CA VAL A 96 13.97 10.53 -1.13
C VAL A 96 13.12 10.54 0.13
N VAL A 97 13.78 10.26 1.25
CA VAL A 97 13.23 10.35 2.59
C VAL A 97 13.24 11.82 3.05
N PRO A 98 12.18 12.34 3.68
CA PRO A 98 12.18 13.74 4.10
C PRO A 98 13.12 14.01 5.30
N GLU A 99 13.54 15.26 5.44
CA GLU A 99 14.55 15.71 6.42
C GLU A 99 14.13 15.53 7.88
N ASN A 100 12.83 15.56 8.16
CA ASN A 100 12.30 15.28 9.51
C ASN A 100 12.46 13.81 9.93
N TYR A 101 12.87 12.93 9.00
CA TYR A 101 13.38 11.60 9.32
C TYR A 101 14.91 11.60 9.25
N ASP A 102 15.51 11.29 8.10
CA ASP A 102 16.96 11.21 7.96
C ASP A 102 17.54 11.69 6.62
N GLY A 103 16.71 12.29 5.75
CA GLY A 103 17.14 12.86 4.46
C GLY A 103 17.75 11.85 3.48
N SER A 104 17.72 10.55 3.79
CA SER A 104 18.41 9.54 2.99
C SER A 104 17.74 9.29 1.63
N LYS A 105 18.53 8.77 0.68
CA LYS A 105 17.99 8.16 -0.54
C LYS A 105 17.89 6.65 -0.37
N LEU A 106 16.73 6.11 -0.72
CA LEU A 106 16.47 4.68 -0.85
C LEU A 106 16.58 4.35 -2.34
N ILE A 107 17.64 3.64 -2.70
CA ILE A 107 17.92 3.29 -4.09
C ILE A 107 17.53 1.82 -4.28
N LYS A 108 16.52 1.55 -5.09
CA LYS A 108 16.11 0.20 -5.44
C LYS A 108 17.16 -0.42 -6.35
N VAL A 109 17.73 -1.52 -5.89
CA VAL A 109 18.77 -2.28 -6.59
C VAL A 109 18.14 -3.40 -7.40
N ARG A 110 17.11 -4.05 -6.82
CA ARG A 110 16.41 -5.15 -7.47
C ARG A 110 15.01 -5.36 -6.91
N ASP A 111 14.05 -5.46 -7.82
CA ASP A 111 12.69 -5.89 -7.52
C ASP A 111 12.50 -7.40 -7.71
N PHE A 112 11.80 -8.00 -6.76
CA PHE A 112 11.22 -9.33 -6.88
C PHE A 112 9.70 -9.15 -6.85
N PRO A 113 9.05 -8.99 -8.02
CA PRO A 113 7.63 -8.66 -8.09
C PRO A 113 6.77 -9.76 -7.46
N PHE A 114 5.54 -9.39 -7.13
CA PHE A 114 4.59 -10.32 -6.53
C PHE A 114 4.41 -11.55 -7.42
N LYS A 115 4.57 -12.73 -6.83
CA LYS A 115 4.29 -14.01 -7.49
C LYS A 115 3.28 -14.79 -6.66
N SER A 116 2.21 -15.25 -7.29
CA SER A 116 1.13 -16.01 -6.62
C SER A 116 1.63 -17.25 -5.87
N LYS A 117 2.68 -17.91 -6.39
CA LYS A 117 3.37 -19.03 -5.71
C LYS A 117 3.91 -18.64 -4.33
N TYR A 118 4.48 -17.44 -4.20
CA TYR A 118 5.11 -16.97 -2.97
C TYR A 118 4.20 -16.06 -2.13
N ARG A 119 3.13 -15.51 -2.71
CA ARG A 119 2.16 -14.60 -2.06
C ARG A 119 2.82 -13.41 -1.36
N ARG A 120 3.95 -12.95 -1.89
CA ARG A 120 4.75 -11.81 -1.42
C ARG A 120 5.55 -11.22 -2.57
N MET A 121 5.98 -9.98 -2.38
CA MET A 121 7.03 -9.34 -3.16
C MET A 121 8.13 -8.84 -2.22
N SER A 122 9.32 -8.62 -2.78
CA SER A 122 10.44 -8.05 -2.03
C SER A 122 11.27 -7.13 -2.90
N VAL A 123 12.01 -6.24 -2.26
CA VAL A 123 12.91 -5.30 -2.93
C VAL A 123 14.22 -5.23 -2.16
N VAL A 124 15.33 -5.25 -2.89
CA VAL A 124 16.66 -4.96 -2.34
C VAL A 124 16.89 -3.46 -2.52
N VAL A 125 17.17 -2.78 -1.42
CA VAL A 125 17.34 -1.33 -1.37
C VAL A 125 18.69 -1.00 -0.78
N GLN A 126 19.43 -0.13 -1.44
CA GLN A 126 20.62 0.49 -0.89
C GLN A 126 20.22 1.77 -0.14
N VAL A 127 20.69 1.90 1.11
CA VAL A 127 20.53 3.08 1.96
C VAL A 127 21.91 3.45 2.49
N LYS A 128 22.47 4.57 2.00
CA LYS A 128 23.87 4.93 2.25
C LYS A 128 24.80 3.76 1.84
N ASP A 129 25.62 3.26 2.76
CA ASP A 129 26.57 2.16 2.52
C ASP A 129 26.03 0.77 2.91
N ARG A 130 24.71 0.66 3.13
CA ARG A 130 24.07 -0.60 3.56
C ARG A 130 23.01 -1.05 2.58
N TYR A 131 22.84 -2.37 2.50
CA TYR A 131 21.73 -3.00 1.78
C TYR A 131 20.69 -3.51 2.77
N MET A 132 19.42 -3.27 2.45
CA MET A 132 18.26 -3.74 3.18
C MET A 132 17.34 -4.51 2.23
N VAL A 133 16.63 -5.50 2.76
CA VAL A 133 15.57 -6.19 2.03
C VAL A 133 14.24 -5.87 2.70
N PHE A 134 13.33 -5.29 1.93
CA PHE A 134 11.96 -5.04 2.36
C PHE A 134 11.01 -6.01 1.68
N VAL A 135 10.01 -6.48 2.41
CA VAL A 135 9.06 -7.51 1.96
C VAL A 135 7.64 -7.08 2.33
N LYS A 136 6.69 -7.25 1.41
CA LYS A 136 5.25 -7.17 1.69
C LYS A 136 4.52 -8.36 1.09
N GLY A 137 3.46 -8.84 1.75
CA GLY A 137 2.74 -10.03 1.33
C GLY A 137 1.64 -10.42 2.30
N LYS A 138 1.05 -11.60 2.06
CA LYS A 138 0.01 -12.14 2.93
C LYS A 138 0.55 -12.35 4.35
N PRO A 139 -0.16 -11.94 5.43
CA PRO A 139 0.31 -12.08 6.80
C PRO A 139 0.77 -13.51 7.15
N SER A 140 -0.04 -14.52 6.81
CA SER A 140 0.31 -15.93 7.06
C SER A 140 1.61 -16.38 6.38
N THR A 141 1.96 -15.79 5.24
CA THR A 141 3.23 -16.07 4.55
C THR A 141 4.40 -15.43 5.28
N LEU A 142 4.26 -14.17 5.69
CA LEU A 142 5.35 -13.43 6.35
C LEU A 142 5.60 -13.93 7.77
N GLN A 143 4.55 -14.35 8.49
CA GLN A 143 4.65 -14.89 9.85
C GLN A 143 5.62 -16.07 9.94
N SER A 144 5.63 -16.95 8.92
CA SER A 144 6.58 -18.08 8.85
C SER A 144 8.06 -17.67 8.67
N MET A 145 8.33 -16.40 8.36
CA MET A 145 9.67 -15.87 8.11
C MET A 145 10.25 -15.14 9.32
N TYR A 146 9.45 -14.83 10.34
CA TYR A 146 9.90 -14.08 11.51
C TYR A 146 10.72 -14.99 12.43
N THR A 147 11.89 -14.50 12.87
CA THR A 147 12.77 -15.23 13.80
C THR A 147 12.38 -14.98 15.25
N HIS A 148 11.68 -13.88 15.53
CA HIS A 148 11.13 -13.52 16.82
C HIS A 148 9.66 -13.17 16.59
N ASN A 149 8.78 -14.11 16.91
CA ASN A 149 7.39 -13.76 17.12
C ASN A 149 7.33 -13.23 18.55
N GLU A 150 7.04 -11.95 18.74
CA GLU A 150 6.43 -11.54 20.01
C GLU A 150 5.19 -12.42 20.14
N GLU A 151 5.24 -13.38 21.06
CA GLU A 151 4.15 -14.29 21.31
C GLU A 151 2.88 -13.47 21.42
N GLN A 152 1.81 -13.92 20.75
CA GLN A 152 0.48 -13.43 21.02
C GLN A 152 0.26 -13.69 22.52
N THR A 153 0.50 -12.68 23.35
CA THR A 153 0.11 -12.73 24.75
C THR A 153 -1.39 -12.81 24.73
N GLU A 154 -1.90 -14.05 24.82
CA GLU A 154 -3.26 -14.36 25.16
C GLU A 154 -3.57 -13.61 26.47
N ARG A 155 -4.48 -12.67 26.36
CA ARG A 155 -5.26 -12.12 27.46
C ARG A 155 -6.67 -11.95 26.95
#